data_AF-A0A820FH08-F1
#
_entry.id   AF-A0A820FH08-F1
#
_cell.length_a   1.000
_cell.length_b   1.000
_cell.length_c   1.000
_cell.angle_alpha   90.00
_cell.angle_beta   90.00
_cell.angle_gamma   90.00
#
_symmetry.space_group_name_H-M   'P 1'
#
loop_
_entity.id
_entity.type
_entity.pdbx_description
1 polymer ?
#
loop_
_entity_poly.entity_id
_entity_poly.type
_entity_poly.pdbx_seq_one_letter_code
_entity_poly.pdbx_strand_id
1 'polypeptide(L)'
;MKYDSIEKSFRCKQLCKKEKSCRIHRCNRTCCNLDIHQCELVCGKRLSCGVHTYKELCHFNFCLNCSLFDQEIKSHECGHSANHWCHNDGECPPCTHAVPKMCVGEHMSFDVQCHVETVCYRQPCGKFLLCTVHTCQHSCQSFDQKCTQQCNLKRRECGHKCNLVCHGDEPCPETICDAIVKVICPCAQVEHYGDLIRS
;
A
#
# COMPACT_ATOMS: atom_id res chain seq x y z
N MET A 1 -39.32 67.48 19.71
CA MET A 1 -38.30 67.48 18.64
C MET A 1 -37.77 66.06 18.54
N LYS A 2 -38.09 65.36 17.45
CA LYS A 2 -37.67 63.97 17.23
C LYS A 2 -36.24 63.99 16.69
N TYR A 3 -35.29 63.42 17.43
CA TYR A 3 -33.94 63.15 16.93
C TYR A 3 -33.96 61.72 16.39
N ASP A 4 -34.32 61.58 15.12
CA ASP A 4 -34.09 60.35 14.36
C ASP A 4 -32.59 60.24 14.10
N SER A 5 -31.86 59.61 15.02
CA SER A 5 -30.43 59.31 14.88
C SER A 5 -30.23 58.26 13.79
N ILE A 6 -29.95 58.73 12.59
CA ILE A 6 -29.52 57.93 11.44
C ILE A 6 -28.13 57.35 11.73
N GLU A 7 -28.03 56.21 12.42
CA GLU A 7 -26.83 55.37 12.36
C GLU A 7 -26.85 54.54 11.06
N LYS A 8 -26.74 55.21 9.91
CA LYS A 8 -26.38 54.53 8.67
C LYS A 8 -24.88 54.26 8.72
N SER A 9 -24.50 53.11 9.28
CA SER A 9 -23.13 52.60 9.18
C SER A 9 -22.77 52.50 7.69
N PHE A 10 -21.86 53.35 7.20
CA PHE A 10 -21.28 53.21 5.87
C PHE A 10 -20.46 51.91 5.84
N ARG A 11 -21.08 50.84 5.37
CA ARG A 11 -20.40 49.55 5.16
C ARG A 11 -19.91 49.52 3.73
N CYS A 12 -18.61 49.33 3.52
CA CYS A 12 -18.10 49.08 2.18
C CYS A 12 -18.56 47.68 1.72
N LYS A 13 -18.53 47.41 0.41
CA LYS A 13 -18.88 46.09 -0.14
C LYS A 13 -17.72 45.09 -0.08
N GLN A 14 -16.61 45.45 0.57
CA GLN A 14 -15.41 44.63 0.63
C GLN A 14 -15.51 43.55 1.71
N LEU A 15 -14.85 42.42 1.47
CA LEU A 15 -14.75 41.34 2.46
C LEU A 15 -13.79 41.75 3.59
N CYS A 16 -14.20 41.48 4.83
CA CYS A 16 -13.33 41.67 5.98
C CYS A 16 -12.17 40.69 5.95
N LYS A 17 -10.94 41.23 5.96
CA LYS A 17 -9.69 40.45 5.96
C LYS A 17 -9.11 40.20 7.35
N LYS A 18 -9.78 40.68 8.42
CA LYS A 18 -9.32 40.47 9.81
C LYS A 18 -9.31 38.98 10.16
N GLU A 19 -8.32 38.58 10.93
CA GLU A 19 -8.17 37.21 11.41
C GLU A 19 -9.23 36.91 12.47
N LYS A 20 -9.75 35.67 12.42
CA LYS A 20 -10.60 35.14 13.47
C LYS A 20 -9.76 34.80 14.70
N SER A 21 -10.40 34.58 15.85
CA SER A 21 -9.78 34.26 17.13
C SER A 21 -8.86 33.03 17.08
N CYS A 22 -9.06 32.12 16.13
CA CYS A 22 -8.18 30.97 15.89
C CYS A 22 -6.87 31.30 15.16
N ARG A 23 -6.70 32.53 14.66
CA ARG A 23 -5.54 33.05 13.89
C ARG A 23 -5.17 32.31 12.60
N ILE A 24 -5.91 31.27 12.22
CA ILE A 24 -5.73 30.55 10.95
C ILE A 24 -6.81 30.88 9.92
N HIS A 25 -7.97 31.35 10.36
CA HIS A 25 -9.11 31.63 9.49
C HIS A 25 -9.37 33.13 9.42
N ARG A 26 -9.82 33.61 8.25
CA ARG A 26 -10.20 35.01 8.03
C ARG A 26 -11.70 35.19 8.11
N CYS A 27 -12.16 36.36 8.55
CA CYS A 27 -13.59 36.64 8.74
C CYS A 27 -14.42 36.40 7.48
N ASN A 28 -13.98 36.95 6.34
CA ASN A 28 -14.64 36.88 5.03
C ASN A 28 -16.10 37.37 5.00
N ARG A 29 -16.65 37.93 6.09
CA ARG A 29 -17.97 38.60 6.07
C ARG A 29 -17.85 39.96 5.37
N THR A 30 -18.90 40.40 4.67
CA THR A 30 -18.98 41.73 4.08
C THR A 30 -18.84 42.81 5.18
N CYS A 31 -17.82 43.67 5.05
CA CYS A 31 -17.46 44.79 5.95
C CYS A 31 -18.09 44.72 7.36
N CYS A 32 -17.43 44.00 8.26
CA CYS A 32 -17.84 43.87 9.66
C CYS A 32 -16.99 44.76 10.59
N ASN A 33 -17.66 45.46 11.51
CA ASN A 33 -17.05 46.33 12.53
C ASN A 33 -16.90 45.62 13.88
N LEU A 34 -16.81 44.29 13.86
CA LEU A 34 -16.62 43.53 15.09
C LEU A 34 -15.19 43.70 15.58
N ASP A 35 -15.03 43.93 16.89
CA ASP A 35 -13.72 43.92 17.53
C ASP A 35 -13.19 42.49 17.67
N ILE A 36 -14.10 41.53 17.87
CA ILE A 36 -13.79 40.11 18.03
C ILE A 36 -14.40 39.31 16.88
N HIS A 37 -13.57 38.55 16.18
CA HIS A 37 -13.99 37.68 15.08
C HIS A 37 -13.94 36.22 15.53
N GLN A 38 -15.04 35.69 16.08
CA GLN A 38 -15.05 34.30 16.54
C GLN A 38 -15.00 33.31 15.36
N CYS A 39 -14.25 32.22 15.52
CA CYS A 39 -14.27 31.10 14.58
C CYS A 39 -15.36 30.10 14.93
N GLU A 40 -16.30 29.90 14.02
CA GLU A 40 -17.43 28.96 14.14
C GLU A 40 -17.15 27.62 13.44
N LEU A 41 -15.97 27.45 12.85
CA LEU A 41 -15.56 26.19 12.24
C LEU A 41 -15.17 25.19 13.33
N VAL A 42 -15.53 23.92 13.18
CA VAL A 42 -15.05 22.82 14.03
C VAL A 42 -13.56 22.59 13.77
N CYS A 43 -12.77 22.33 14.82
CA CYS A 43 -11.33 22.14 14.69
C CYS A 43 -10.96 20.89 13.87
N GLY A 44 -11.55 19.74 14.17
CA GLY A 44 -11.41 18.50 13.40
C GLY A 44 -10.03 17.84 13.42
N LYS A 45 -9.03 18.41 14.14
CA LYS A 45 -7.69 17.81 14.27
C LYS A 45 -7.76 16.44 14.93
N ARG A 46 -7.00 15.47 14.42
CA ARG A 46 -6.88 14.13 15.01
C ARG A 46 -6.15 14.23 16.35
N LEU A 47 -6.77 13.70 17.40
CA LEU A 47 -6.22 13.69 18.75
C LEU A 47 -5.07 12.68 18.87
N SER A 48 -4.27 12.83 19.91
CA SER A 48 -3.14 11.95 20.25
C SER A 48 -3.51 10.47 20.32
N CYS A 49 -4.74 10.14 20.74
CA CYS A 49 -5.27 8.77 20.74
C CYS A 49 -5.41 8.14 19.34
N GLY A 50 -5.29 8.91 18.26
CA GLY A 50 -5.40 8.40 16.88
C GLY A 50 -6.82 8.05 16.42
N VAL A 51 -7.76 7.77 17.31
CA VAL A 51 -9.12 7.37 16.95
C VAL A 51 -10.09 8.55 16.85
N HIS A 52 -9.95 9.55 17.73
CA HIS A 52 -10.88 10.67 17.81
C HIS A 52 -10.37 11.94 17.13
N THR A 53 -11.30 12.73 16.63
CA THR A 53 -11.07 14.11 16.18
C THR A 53 -11.59 15.10 17.22
N TYR A 54 -10.92 16.24 17.37
CA TYR A 54 -11.39 17.30 18.26
C TYR A 54 -12.68 17.95 17.72
N LYS A 55 -13.78 17.80 18.47
CA LYS A 55 -15.14 18.19 18.05
C LYS A 55 -15.52 19.63 18.39
N GLU A 56 -14.72 20.32 19.20
CA GLU A 56 -15.00 21.70 19.58
C GLU A 56 -14.66 22.70 18.47
N LEU A 57 -15.14 23.94 18.66
CA LEU A 57 -14.82 25.06 17.80
C LEU A 57 -13.31 25.26 17.67
N CYS A 58 -12.91 25.72 16.50
CA CYS A 58 -11.54 26.04 16.18
C CYS A 58 -10.98 27.06 17.17
N HIS A 59 -9.81 26.74 17.70
CA HIS A 59 -9.16 27.44 18.80
C HIS A 59 -7.71 27.74 18.41
N PHE A 60 -7.09 28.68 19.14
CA PHE A 60 -5.69 29.04 18.94
C PHE A 60 -4.71 28.07 19.64
N ASN A 61 -5.12 27.52 20.78
CA ASN A 61 -4.26 26.70 21.64
C ASN A 61 -4.16 25.24 21.16
N PHE A 62 -3.53 24.37 21.95
CA PHE A 62 -3.50 22.93 21.71
C PHE A 62 -4.88 22.30 21.91
N CYS A 63 -5.17 21.23 21.15
CA CYS A 63 -6.38 20.43 21.38
C CYS A 63 -6.24 19.69 22.71
N LEU A 64 -7.33 19.59 23.46
CA LEU A 64 -7.36 18.72 24.63
C LEU A 64 -7.23 17.26 24.20
N ASN A 65 -6.58 16.45 25.04
CA ASN A 65 -6.56 15.00 24.86
C ASN A 65 -7.98 14.41 24.94
N CYS A 66 -8.15 13.22 24.40
CA CYS A 66 -9.39 12.46 24.60
C CYS A 66 -9.61 12.20 26.09
N SER A 67 -10.87 12.23 26.54
CA SER A 67 -11.26 11.92 27.93
C SER A 67 -10.83 10.54 28.42
N LEU A 68 -10.50 9.64 27.49
CA LEU A 68 -10.07 8.28 27.75
C LEU A 68 -8.56 8.08 27.46
N PHE A 69 -7.79 9.17 27.41
CA PHE A 69 -6.36 9.13 27.08
C PHE A 69 -5.54 8.30 28.08
N ASP A 70 -5.89 8.34 29.36
CA ASP A 70 -5.19 7.62 30.44
C ASP A 70 -5.76 6.21 30.71
N GLN A 71 -6.66 5.71 29.86
CA GLN A 71 -7.20 4.36 30.06
C GLN A 71 -6.21 3.28 29.59
N GLU A 72 -6.13 2.21 30.37
CA GLU A 72 -5.33 1.03 30.04
C GLU A 72 -5.83 0.38 28.75
N ILE A 73 -4.91 0.11 27.82
CA ILE A 73 -5.21 -0.62 26.58
C ILE A 73 -5.36 -2.10 26.93
N LYS A 74 -6.53 -2.68 26.68
CA LYS A 74 -6.77 -4.11 26.87
C LYS A 74 -5.85 -4.92 25.95
N SER A 75 -5.19 -5.94 26.50
CA SER A 75 -4.44 -6.91 25.71
C SER A 75 -5.38 -7.76 24.85
N HIS A 76 -4.98 -8.05 23.62
CA HIS A 76 -5.65 -9.07 22.81
C HIS A 76 -5.50 -10.46 23.45
N GLU A 77 -6.42 -11.37 23.14
CA GLU A 77 -6.32 -12.79 23.55
C GLU A 77 -5.04 -13.46 23.05
N CYS A 78 -4.47 -12.98 21.94
CA CYS A 78 -3.21 -13.48 21.39
C CYS A 78 -1.98 -13.11 22.23
N GLY A 79 -2.12 -12.33 23.30
CA GLY A 79 -1.02 -11.97 24.23
C GLY A 79 0.00 -10.97 23.71
N HIS A 80 -0.11 -10.53 22.44
CA HIS A 80 0.74 -9.50 21.86
C HIS A 80 0.41 -8.11 22.42
N SER A 81 1.44 -7.29 22.62
CA SER A 81 1.28 -5.89 23.02
C SER A 81 0.56 -5.10 21.92
N ALA A 82 -0.53 -4.42 22.30
CA ALA A 82 -1.25 -3.55 21.41
C ALA A 82 -0.45 -2.26 21.19
N ASN A 83 -0.14 -1.94 19.93
CA ASN A 83 0.48 -0.66 19.54
C ASN A 83 -0.56 0.35 19.03
N HIS A 84 -1.78 0.24 19.52
CA HIS A 84 -2.88 1.13 19.19
C HIS A 84 -3.64 1.48 20.45
N TRP A 85 -4.17 2.69 20.50
CA TRP A 85 -5.15 3.06 21.50
C TRP A 85 -6.53 2.68 20.98
N CYS A 86 -7.16 1.72 21.64
CA CYS A 86 -8.58 1.43 21.48
C CYS A 86 -9.30 1.78 22.77
N HIS A 87 -10.45 2.43 22.64
CA HIS A 87 -11.36 2.60 23.75
C HIS A 87 -12.25 1.37 23.83
N ASN A 88 -12.62 0.96 25.04
CA ASN A 88 -13.50 -0.18 25.28
C ASN A 88 -14.89 -0.01 24.61
N ASP A 89 -15.26 1.22 24.24
CA ASP A 89 -16.51 1.58 23.57
C ASP A 89 -16.47 1.41 22.03
N GLY A 90 -15.33 1.04 21.44
CA GLY A 90 -15.19 0.77 20.00
C GLY A 90 -14.70 -0.65 19.72
N GLU A 91 -14.92 -1.13 18.49
CA GLU A 91 -14.31 -2.38 18.03
C GLU A 91 -12.78 -2.23 18.09
N CYS A 92 -12.14 -3.06 18.91
CA CYS A 92 -10.70 -3.11 19.03
C CYS A 92 -10.12 -3.62 17.70
N PRO A 93 -9.25 -2.86 17.01
CA PRO A 93 -8.69 -3.28 15.73
C PRO A 93 -7.87 -4.56 15.92
N PRO A 94 -7.85 -5.45 14.92
CA PRO A 94 -7.23 -6.75 15.08
C PRO A 94 -5.72 -6.64 15.30
N CYS A 95 -5.14 -7.66 15.94
CA CYS A 95 -3.71 -7.70 16.20
C CYS A 95 -2.91 -7.77 14.87
N THR A 96 -2.04 -6.78 14.65
CA THR A 96 -1.14 -6.70 13.50
C THR A 96 0.29 -7.14 13.82
N HIS A 97 0.53 -7.74 14.99
CA HIS A 97 1.85 -8.27 15.34
C HIS A 97 2.28 -9.31 14.30
N ALA A 98 3.51 -9.18 13.82
CA ALA A 98 4.09 -10.06 12.81
C ALA A 98 4.42 -11.42 13.44
N VAL A 99 3.85 -12.49 12.90
CA VAL A 99 4.08 -13.86 13.36
C VAL A 99 4.39 -14.78 12.16
N PRO A 100 5.18 -15.84 12.35
CA PRO A 100 5.33 -16.88 11.34
C PRO A 100 4.04 -17.70 11.24
N LYS A 101 3.61 -18.00 10.01
CA LYS A 101 2.44 -18.86 9.76
C LYS A 101 2.67 -19.84 8.62
N MET A 102 2.03 -21.00 8.73
CA MET A 102 2.04 -22.02 7.70
C MET A 102 1.00 -21.71 6.62
N CYS A 103 1.43 -21.74 5.37
CA CYS A 103 0.59 -21.67 4.19
C CYS A 103 -0.24 -22.95 4.00
N VAL A 104 -1.34 -22.87 3.23
CA VAL A 104 -2.13 -24.05 2.80
C VAL A 104 -1.25 -25.08 2.07
N GLY A 105 -0.23 -24.62 1.34
CA GLY A 105 0.74 -25.48 0.66
C GLY A 105 1.95 -25.87 1.48
N GLU A 106 1.89 -25.80 2.81
CA GLU A 106 2.98 -26.19 3.73
C GLU A 106 4.27 -25.35 3.59
N HIS A 107 4.16 -24.13 3.07
CA HIS A 107 5.25 -23.15 3.06
C HIS A 107 5.23 -22.30 4.32
N MET A 108 6.39 -22.08 4.93
CA MET A 108 6.53 -21.16 6.04
C MET A 108 6.58 -19.72 5.52
N SER A 109 5.65 -18.88 5.99
CA SER A 109 5.65 -17.44 5.72
C SER A 109 6.01 -16.68 6.98
N PHE A 110 6.87 -15.68 6.83
CA PHE A 110 7.24 -14.76 7.89
C PHE A 110 6.49 -13.44 7.70
N ASP A 111 6.43 -12.63 8.76
CA ASP A 111 5.79 -11.31 8.71
C ASP A 111 4.29 -11.33 8.37
N VAL A 112 3.58 -12.36 8.82
CA VAL A 112 2.13 -12.43 8.65
C VAL A 112 1.45 -11.82 9.87
N GLN A 113 0.50 -10.92 9.65
CA GLN A 113 -0.24 -10.30 10.76
C GLN A 113 -1.01 -11.36 11.56
N CYS A 114 -0.96 -11.26 12.89
CA CYS A 114 -1.50 -12.25 13.83
C CYS A 114 -2.98 -12.61 13.57
N HIS A 115 -3.81 -11.67 13.15
CA HIS A 115 -5.22 -11.94 12.82
C HIS A 115 -5.47 -12.64 11.47
N VAL A 116 -4.47 -12.71 10.58
CA VAL A 116 -4.66 -13.25 9.22
C VAL A 116 -4.69 -14.77 9.24
N GLU A 117 -5.85 -15.38 9.03
CA GLU A 117 -5.98 -16.85 9.03
C GLU A 117 -5.41 -17.50 7.76
N THR A 118 -5.64 -16.88 6.60
CA THR A 118 -5.22 -17.42 5.30
C THR A 118 -4.01 -16.67 4.75
N VAL A 119 -2.89 -17.38 4.58
CA VAL A 119 -1.61 -16.76 4.20
C VAL A 119 -1.39 -16.70 2.68
N CYS A 120 -1.90 -17.67 1.93
CA CYS A 120 -1.46 -17.91 0.55
C CYS A 120 -2.56 -17.75 -0.50
N TYR A 121 -2.82 -16.50 -0.90
CA TYR A 121 -3.72 -16.24 -2.05
C TYR A 121 -3.04 -15.70 -3.30
N ARG A 122 -1.75 -15.31 -3.26
CA ARG A 122 -1.06 -14.69 -4.41
C ARG A 122 0.46 -14.91 -4.53
N GLN A 123 1.09 -15.63 -3.60
CA GLN A 123 2.52 -15.91 -3.70
C GLN A 123 2.77 -17.21 -4.49
N PRO A 124 3.77 -17.24 -5.39
CA PRO A 124 4.14 -18.47 -6.07
C PRO A 124 4.59 -19.50 -5.04
N CYS A 125 4.07 -20.71 -5.16
CA CYS A 125 4.37 -21.84 -4.29
C CYS A 125 5.88 -22.13 -4.21
N GLY A 126 6.58 -22.12 -5.34
CA GLY A 126 8.03 -22.37 -5.38
C GLY A 126 8.44 -23.83 -5.17
N LYS A 127 7.53 -24.73 -4.77
CA LYS A 127 7.77 -26.18 -4.69
C LYS A 127 8.02 -26.76 -6.08
N PHE A 128 8.94 -27.72 -6.20
CA PHE A 128 9.17 -28.45 -7.46
C PHE A 128 7.90 -29.18 -7.91
N LEU A 129 7.59 -29.05 -9.21
CA LEU A 129 6.54 -29.83 -9.87
C LEU A 129 7.01 -31.28 -10.09
N LEU A 130 6.09 -32.17 -10.49
CA LEU A 130 6.40 -33.57 -10.81
C LEU A 130 7.45 -33.75 -11.92
N CYS A 131 7.65 -32.71 -12.76
CA CYS A 131 8.71 -32.71 -13.76
C CYS A 131 10.13 -32.56 -13.15
N THR A 132 10.23 -32.25 -11.84
CA THR A 132 11.45 -32.06 -11.04
C THR A 132 12.40 -30.91 -11.48
N VAL A 133 12.23 -30.39 -12.70
CA VAL A 133 13.05 -29.31 -13.27
C VAL A 133 12.47 -27.91 -13.08
N HIS A 134 11.15 -27.80 -12.82
CA HIS A 134 10.47 -26.51 -12.69
C HIS A 134 9.78 -26.40 -11.33
N THR A 135 9.75 -25.18 -10.80
CA THR A 135 9.03 -24.84 -9.58
C THR A 135 7.64 -24.32 -9.90
N CYS A 136 6.68 -24.52 -8.99
CA CYS A 136 5.31 -24.06 -9.17
C CYS A 136 5.26 -22.53 -9.12
N GLN A 137 4.91 -21.91 -10.24
CA GLN A 137 4.68 -20.47 -10.35
C GLN A 137 3.23 -20.07 -10.00
N HIS A 138 2.37 -21.04 -9.70
CA HIS A 138 0.98 -20.80 -9.30
C HIS A 138 0.84 -20.66 -7.78
N SER A 139 -0.31 -20.14 -7.36
CA SER A 139 -0.69 -20.12 -5.95
C SER A 139 -0.85 -21.55 -5.41
N CYS A 140 -0.59 -21.73 -4.11
CA CYS A 140 -0.52 -23.01 -3.41
C CYS A 140 -1.83 -23.82 -3.32
N GLN A 141 -2.84 -23.56 -4.16
CA GLN A 141 -4.14 -24.22 -4.13
C GLN A 141 -4.24 -25.44 -5.08
N SER A 142 -3.33 -25.61 -6.03
CA SER A 142 -3.47 -26.61 -7.09
C SER A 142 -2.19 -27.42 -7.30
N PHE A 143 -2.22 -28.68 -6.87
CA PHE A 143 -1.07 -29.61 -6.83
C PHE A 143 -1.02 -30.63 -7.98
N ASP A 144 -1.99 -30.60 -8.92
CA ASP A 144 -2.22 -31.72 -9.83
C ASP A 144 -2.16 -31.34 -11.32
N GLN A 145 -1.27 -30.41 -11.69
CA GLN A 145 -1.14 -29.98 -13.08
C GLN A 145 0.17 -30.45 -13.69
N LYS A 146 0.06 -31.13 -14.84
CA LYS A 146 1.19 -31.39 -15.75
C LYS A 146 1.91 -30.07 -16.01
N CYS A 147 3.24 -30.08 -15.91
CA CYS A 147 4.03 -28.86 -16.12
C CYS A 147 3.85 -28.34 -17.55
N THR A 148 3.29 -27.13 -17.69
CA THR A 148 3.15 -26.43 -18.97
C THR A 148 4.17 -25.29 -19.13
N GLN A 149 5.13 -25.17 -18.20
CA GLN A 149 6.15 -24.13 -18.24
C GLN A 149 7.14 -24.35 -19.38
N GLN A 150 7.75 -23.26 -19.87
CA GLN A 150 8.84 -23.30 -20.84
C GLN A 150 10.11 -23.82 -20.19
N CYS A 151 10.75 -24.81 -20.81
CA CYS A 151 12.06 -25.32 -20.42
C CYS A 151 13.11 -24.22 -20.59
N ASN A 152 13.92 -23.95 -19.56
CA ASN A 152 14.97 -22.91 -19.59
C ASN A 152 16.40 -23.49 -19.58
N LEU A 153 16.56 -24.81 -19.75
CA LEU A 153 17.86 -25.47 -19.79
C LEU A 153 18.67 -25.02 -21.01
N LYS A 154 20.00 -24.98 -20.88
CA LYS A 154 20.89 -24.64 -22.00
C LYS A 154 21.01 -25.83 -22.96
N ARG A 155 20.79 -25.58 -24.26
CA ARG A 155 20.99 -26.56 -25.34
C ARG A 155 22.47 -26.94 -25.43
N ARG A 156 22.76 -28.22 -25.66
CA ARG A 156 24.13 -28.73 -25.76
C ARG A 156 24.92 -28.12 -26.91
N GLU A 157 24.31 -28.01 -28.09
CA GLU A 157 24.99 -27.61 -29.33
C GLU A 157 25.29 -26.12 -29.45
N CYS A 158 24.38 -25.25 -28.97
CA CYS A 158 24.50 -23.80 -29.14
C CYS A 158 24.56 -23.02 -27.81
N GLY A 159 24.36 -23.68 -26.66
CA GLY A 159 24.38 -23.04 -25.34
C GLY A 159 23.21 -22.10 -25.03
N HIS A 160 22.32 -21.83 -26.00
CA HIS A 160 21.12 -21.01 -25.81
C HIS A 160 20.09 -21.71 -24.93
N LYS A 161 19.24 -20.92 -24.26
CA LYS A 161 18.13 -21.44 -23.45
C LYS A 161 17.13 -22.14 -24.37
N CYS A 162 16.63 -23.29 -23.92
CA CYS A 162 15.45 -23.91 -24.49
C CYS A 162 14.24 -22.95 -24.33
N ASN A 163 13.22 -23.14 -25.15
CA ASN A 163 11.92 -22.44 -25.02
C ASN A 163 10.74 -23.37 -25.34
N LEU A 164 11.00 -24.68 -25.40
CA LEU A 164 9.97 -25.68 -25.63
C LEU A 164 9.17 -25.91 -24.35
N VAL A 165 7.97 -26.45 -24.48
CA VAL A 165 7.18 -26.92 -23.34
C VAL A 165 8.01 -27.92 -22.53
N CYS A 166 7.87 -27.88 -21.20
CA CYS A 166 8.55 -28.78 -20.28
C CYS A 166 8.46 -30.24 -20.76
N HIS A 167 9.62 -30.86 -20.89
CA HIS A 167 9.79 -32.26 -21.27
C HIS A 167 10.33 -33.09 -20.09
N GLY A 168 10.07 -32.66 -18.85
CA GLY A 168 10.53 -33.36 -17.65
C GLY A 168 12.05 -33.31 -17.48
N ASP A 169 12.59 -34.44 -17.06
CA ASP A 169 14.00 -34.76 -16.86
C ASP A 169 14.71 -35.22 -18.15
N GLU A 170 13.96 -35.46 -19.23
CA GLU A 170 14.53 -35.84 -20.52
C GLU A 170 15.44 -34.73 -21.09
N PRO A 171 16.51 -35.08 -21.82
CA PRO A 171 17.39 -34.10 -22.45
C PRO A 171 16.62 -33.21 -23.43
N CYS A 172 17.02 -31.94 -23.54
CA CYS A 172 16.38 -31.01 -24.47
C CYS A 172 16.44 -31.54 -25.91
N PRO A 173 15.30 -31.61 -26.62
CA PRO A 173 15.27 -32.15 -27.96
C PRO A 173 16.05 -31.26 -28.94
N GLU A 174 16.80 -31.92 -29.82
CA GLU A 174 17.64 -31.27 -30.83
C GLU A 174 16.77 -30.67 -31.93
N THR A 175 16.48 -29.38 -31.76
CA THR A 175 15.70 -28.57 -32.70
C THR A 175 16.52 -27.36 -33.13
N ILE A 176 16.15 -26.74 -34.25
CA ILE A 176 16.74 -25.47 -34.68
C ILE A 176 16.50 -24.43 -33.56
N CYS A 177 17.52 -23.62 -33.28
CA CYS A 177 17.44 -22.61 -32.24
C CYS A 177 17.03 -21.27 -32.85
N ASP A 178 15.84 -20.78 -32.51
CA ASP A 178 15.32 -19.45 -32.94
C ASP A 178 15.97 -18.29 -32.16
N ALA A 179 17.18 -18.51 -31.62
CA ALA A 179 17.89 -17.50 -30.87
C ALA A 179 18.63 -16.60 -31.86
N ILE A 180 18.31 -15.31 -31.83
CA ILE A 180 18.97 -14.29 -32.62
C ILE A 180 20.39 -14.12 -32.09
N VAL A 181 21.38 -14.35 -32.95
CA VAL A 181 22.79 -14.10 -32.62
C VAL A 181 23.31 -12.86 -33.34
N LYS A 182 24.20 -12.17 -32.64
CA LYS A 182 24.98 -11.06 -33.20
C LYS A 182 26.16 -11.64 -33.96
N VAL A 183 26.22 -11.36 -35.25
CA VAL A 183 27.34 -11.73 -36.13
C VAL A 183 28.06 -10.45 -36.55
N ILE A 184 29.34 -10.36 -36.24
CA ILE A 184 30.18 -9.21 -36.61
C ILE A 184 30.85 -9.53 -37.95
N CYS A 185 30.73 -8.62 -38.92
CA CYS A 185 31.40 -8.75 -40.21
C CYS A 185 32.93 -8.76 -40.00
N PRO A 186 33.73 -9.53 -40.78
CA PRO A 186 35.18 -9.55 -40.65
C PRO A 186 35.87 -8.17 -40.77
N CYS A 187 35.24 -7.20 -41.44
CA CYS A 187 35.74 -5.82 -41.51
C CYS A 187 35.49 -5.00 -40.23
N ALA A 188 34.78 -5.56 -39.23
CA ALA A 188 34.37 -4.94 -37.96
C ALA A 188 33.53 -3.66 -38.07
N GLN A 189 33.08 -3.27 -39.27
CA GLN A 189 32.30 -2.05 -39.48
C GLN A 189 30.79 -2.25 -39.37
N VAL A 190 30.32 -3.49 -39.49
CA VAL A 190 28.88 -3.82 -39.58
C VAL A 190 28.54 -5.00 -38.69
N GLU A 191 27.42 -4.88 -37.99
CA GLU A 191 26.85 -5.92 -37.14
C GLU A 191 25.55 -6.42 -37.77
N HIS A 192 25.40 -7.74 -37.86
CA HIS A 192 24.19 -8.40 -38.35
C HIS A 192 23.51 -9.16 -37.19
N TYR A 193 22.19 -9.22 -37.25
CA TYR A 193 21.35 -10.00 -36.33
C TYR A 193 20.55 -10.98 -37.16
N GLY A 194 20.70 -12.27 -36.89
CA GLY A 194 20.01 -13.31 -37.63
C GLY A 194 19.95 -14.62 -36.86
N ASP A 195 19.11 -15.53 -37.35
CA ASP A 195 18.99 -16.87 -36.81
C ASP A 195 20.29 -17.65 -37.05
N LEU A 196 20.67 -18.49 -36.10
CA LEU A 196 21.81 -19.38 -36.23
C LEU A 196 21.44 -20.53 -37.17
N ILE A 197 21.40 -20.26 -38.48
CA ILE A 197 21.22 -21.27 -39.51
C ILE A 197 22.53 -22.06 -39.58
N ARG A 198 22.64 -23.16 -38.85
CA ARG A 198 23.62 -24.20 -39.19
C ARG A 198 23.00 -25.09 -40.26
N SER A 199 23.61 -25.03 -41.44
CA SER A 199 23.50 -26.00 -42.54
C SER A 199 23.83 -27.41 -42.08
#